data_AF-A0A1R3JT48-F1
#
_entry.id   AF-A0A1R3JT48-F1
#
_cell.length_a   1.000
_cell.length_b   1.000
_cell.length_c   1.000
_cell.angle_alpha   90.00
_cell.angle_beta   90.00
_cell.angle_gamma   90.00
#
_symmetry.space_group_name_H-M   'P 1'
#
loop_
_entity.id
_entity.type
_entity.pdbx_description
1 polymer ?
#
loop_
_entity_poly.entity_id
_entity_poly.type
_entity_poly.pdbx_seq_one_letter_code
_entity_poly.pdbx_strand_id
1 'polypeptide(L)' 'MVKLTIVGRVKDGLPLAQGKRYVNSEEINDNFQCYKQQAEFILKEISRGALPPSKMTIRLDHHSFKYPFLF' A
#
# COMPACT_ATOMS: atom_id res chain seq x y z
N MET A 1 12.23 -7.18 -7.82
CA MET A 1 10.80 -6.80 -7.71
C MET A 1 10.48 -6.59 -6.24
N VAL A 2 10.23 -5.35 -5.81
CA VAL A 2 9.93 -5.03 -4.40
C VAL A 2 8.48 -5.37 -4.11
N LYS A 3 8.21 -6.08 -3.01
CA LYS A 3 6.84 -6.38 -2.58
C LYS A 3 6.60 -5.83 -1.18
N LEU A 4 5.87 -4.70 -1.13
CA LEU A 4 5.28 -4.17 0.09
C LEU A 4 3.85 -4.72 0.24
N THR A 5 3.49 -5.15 1.44
CA THR A 5 2.11 -5.52 1.76
C THR A 5 1.71 -4.83 3.05
N ILE A 6 0.63 -4.04 3.00
CA ILE A 6 0.04 -3.40 4.17
C ILE A 6 -1.39 -3.91 4.32
N VAL A 7 -1.73 -4.35 5.53
CA VAL A 7 -3.10 -4.63 5.96
C VAL A 7 -3.51 -3.49 6.86
N GLY A 8 -4.65 -2.86 6.58
CA GLY A 8 -5.13 -1.72 7.33
C GLY A 8 -6.61 -1.82 7.62
N ARG A 9 -7.04 -1.18 8.70
CA ARG A 9 -8.45 -1.10 9.09
C ARG A 9 -9.15 -0.06 8.22
N VAL A 10 -10.18 -0.49 7.52
CA VAL A 10 -10.97 0.35 6.61
C VAL A 10 -11.59 1.56 7.34
N LYS A 11 -12.05 1.37 8.58
CA LYS A 11 -12.80 2.39 9.33
C LYS A 11 -12.04 3.70 9.53
N ASP A 12 -10.73 3.63 9.77
CA ASP A 12 -9.91 4.77 10.17
C ASP A 12 -8.57 4.85 9.42
N GLY A 13 -8.30 3.90 8.53
CA GLY A 13 -7.06 3.83 7.77
C GLY A 13 -5.86 3.42 8.60
N LEU A 14 -6.07 2.83 9.78
CA LEU A 14 -4.98 2.43 10.68
C LEU A 14 -4.23 1.20 10.10
N PRO A 15 -2.91 1.27 9.87
CA PRO A 15 -2.12 0.10 9.47
C PRO A 15 -2.08 -0.93 10.62
N LEU A 16 -2.52 -2.16 10.35
CA LEU A 16 -2.56 -3.27 11.30
C LEU A 16 -1.37 -4.21 11.14
N ALA A 17 -0.93 -4.47 9.90
CA ALA A 17 0.22 -5.31 9.63
C ALA A 17 0.99 -4.79 8.42
N GLN A 18 2.32 -4.87 8.47
CA GLN A 18 3.22 -4.46 7.39
C GLN A 18 4.20 -5.61 7.12
N GLY A 19 4.12 -6.20 5.92
CA GLY A 19 5.01 -7.26 5.47
C GLY A 19 6.03 -6.71 4.47
N LYS A 20 7.32 -6.89 4.78
CA LYS A 20 8.42 -6.68 3.82
C LYS A 20 8.74 -8.02 3.17
N ARG A 21 8.58 -8.16 1.85
CA ARG A 21 9.08 -9.33 1.11
C ARG A 21 10.15 -8.89 0.10
N TYR A 22 11.37 -9.38 0.35
CA TYR A 22 12.64 -9.18 -0.36
C TYR A 22 13.41 -7.89 -0.02
N VAL A 23 14.57 -8.11 0.62
CA VAL A 23 15.59 -7.12 0.98
C VAL A 23 16.89 -7.68 0.41
N ASN A 24 17.46 -7.01 -0.59
CA ASN A 24 18.86 -7.13 -0.98
C ASN A 24 19.16 -5.85 -1.76
N SER A 25 20.21 -5.13 -1.37
CA SER A 25 20.66 -3.79 -1.81
C SER A 25 19.99 -2.58 -1.14
N GLU A 26 20.85 -1.73 -0.57
CA GLU A 26 20.53 -0.56 0.26
C GLU A 26 19.82 0.55 -0.55
N GLU A 27 20.05 0.65 -1.86
CA GLU A 27 19.34 1.56 -2.78
C GLU A 27 17.82 1.28 -2.85
N ILE A 28 17.39 0.05 -2.55
CA ILE A 28 15.97 -0.31 -2.56
C ILE A 28 15.25 0.23 -1.30
N ASN A 29 15.98 0.62 -0.26
CA ASN A 29 15.41 1.05 1.02
C ASN A 29 14.73 2.43 0.93
N ASP A 30 15.28 3.36 0.14
CA ASP A 30 14.67 4.69 -0.06
C ASP A 30 13.36 4.59 -0.85
N ASN A 31 13.36 3.80 -1.92
CA ASN A 31 12.16 3.50 -2.69
C ASN A 31 11.12 2.78 -1.82
N PHE A 32 11.55 1.88 -0.93
CA PHE A 32 10.67 1.21 0.01
C PHE A 32 9.96 2.19 0.95
N GLN A 33 10.68 3.17 1.49
CA GLN A 33 10.08 4.19 2.36
C GLN A 33 9.06 5.05 1.60
N CYS A 34 9.36 5.42 0.35
CA CYS A 34 8.43 6.13 -0.52
C CYS A 34 7.14 5.31 -0.78
N TYR A 35 7.28 4.03 -1.14
CA TYR A 35 6.13 3.15 -1.36
C TYR A 35 5.29 2.94 -0.10
N LYS A 36 5.95 2.91 1.07
CA LYS A 36 5.26 2.82 2.36
C LYS A 36 4.40 4.05 2.60
N GLN A 37 4.95 5.26 2.44
CA GLN A 37 4.20 6.51 2.61
C GLN A 37 3.02 6.60 1.64
N GLN A 38 3.21 6.20 0.38
CA GLN A 38 2.14 6.14 -0.62
C GLN A 38 1.04 5.14 -0.24
N ALA A 39 1.39 3.96 0.25
CA ALA A 39 0.42 2.96 0.67
C ALA A 39 -0.38 3.40 1.91
N GLU A 40 0.26 4.05 2.88
CA GLU A 40 -0.40 4.63 4.05
C GLU A 40 -1.35 5.78 3.65
N PHE A 41 -0.96 6.60 2.68
CA PHE A 41 -1.84 7.62 2.11
C PHE A 41 -3.08 7.00 1.44
N ILE A 42 -2.89 6.00 0.57
CA ILE A 42 -4.00 5.29 -0.09
C ILE A 42 -4.96 4.68 0.94
N LEU A 43 -4.43 4.05 1.99
CA LEU A 43 -5.23 3.46 3.06
C LEU A 43 -6.09 4.51 3.77
N LYS A 44 -5.55 5.71 3.99
CA LYS A 44 -6.29 6.84 4.56
C LYS A 44 -7.39 7.33 3.63
N GLU A 45 -7.13 7.43 2.34
CA GLU A 45 -8.14 7.82 1.35
C GLU A 45 -9.26 6.78 1.20
N ILE A 46 -8.95 5.49 1.31
CA ILE A 46 -9.96 4.43 1.39
C ILE A 46 -10.86 4.64 2.62
N SER A 47 -10.28 4.94 3.79
CA SER A 47 -11.06 5.19 5.01
C SER A 47 -11.99 6.40 4.93
N ARG A 48 -11.65 7.38 4.08
CA ARG A 48 -12.48 8.56 3.78
C ARG A 48 -13.59 8.27 2.77
N GLY A 49 -13.61 7.07 2.18
CA GLY A 49 -14.53 6.72 1.09
C GLY A 49 -14.19 7.40 -0.25
N ALA A 50 -13.00 7.98 -0.38
CA ALA A 50 -12.56 8.63 -1.63
C ALA A 50 -12.25 7.61 -2.74
N LEU A 51 -11.99 6.36 -2.36
CA LEU A 51 -11.70 5.27 -3.27
C LEU A 51 -12.74 4.15 -3.12
N PRO A 52 -13.29 3.61 -4.22
CA PRO A 52 -14.25 2.53 -4.16
C PRO A 52 -13.62 1.22 -3.65
N PRO A 53 -14.37 0.39 -2.92
CA PRO A 53 -13.84 -0.82 -2.28
C PRO A 53 -13.53 -1.98 -3.23
N SER A 54 -13.99 -1.97 -4.49
CA SER A 54 -13.88 -3.12 -5.39
C SER A 54 -12.58 -3.12 -6.22
N LYS A 55 -11.70 -4.10 -5.93
CA LYS A 55 -10.54 -4.55 -6.74
C LYS A 55 -9.89 -3.47 -7.64
N MET A 56 -9.50 -2.34 -7.06
CA MET A 56 -8.87 -1.27 -7.82
C MET A 56 -7.36 -1.51 -7.90
N THR A 57 -6.82 -1.34 -9.12
CA THR A 57 -5.38 -1.21 -9.34
C THR A 57 -5.08 0.26 -9.55
N ILE A 58 -4.28 0.85 -8.67
CA ILE A 58 -3.76 2.21 -8.87
C ILE A 58 -2.43 2.06 -9.61
N ARG A 59 -2.39 2.51 -10.86
CA ARG A 59 -1.16 2.57 -11.65
C ARG A 59 -0.45 3.89 -11.37
N LEU A 60 0.82 3.81 -10.99
CA LEU A 60 1.70 4.95 -10.80
C LEU A 60 2.93 4.69 -11.64
N ASP A 61 2.97 5.20 -12.86
CA ASP A 61 4.13 5.18 -13.77
C ASP A 61 4.97 3.88 -13.74
N HIS A 62 5.92 3.78 -12.78
CA HIS A 62 6.86 2.67 -12.59
C HIS A 62 6.37 1.53 -11.67
N HIS A 63 5.24 1.65 -10.98
CA HIS A 63 4.68 0.63 -10.08
C HIS A 63 3.15 0.63 -10.02
N SER A 64 2.57 -0.35 -9.32
CA SER A 64 1.13 -0.41 -9.12
C SER A 64 0.76 -0.88 -7.72
N PHE A 65 -0.27 -0.26 -7.15
CA PHE A 65 -0.90 -0.71 -5.90
C PHE A 65 -2.14 -1.52 -6.23
N LYS A 66 -2.25 -2.70 -5.62
CA LYS A 66 -3.44 -3.55 -5.69
C LYS A 66 -4.03 -3.67 -4.31
N TYR A 67 -5.30 -3.32 -4.15
CA TYR A 67 -6.01 -3.46 -2.89
C TYR A 67 -7.34 -4.21 -3.11
N PRO A 68 -7.35 -5.53 -2.93
CA PRO A 68 -8.62 -6.25 -2.81
C PRO A 68 -9.21 -5.98 -1.41
N PHE A 69 -10.49 -5.63 -1.34
CA PHE A 69 -11.24 -5.82 -0.10
C PHE A 69 -11.28 -7.31 0.23
N LEU A 70 -10.81 -7.66 1.43
CA LEU A 70 -11.00 -8.98 2.02
C LEU A 70 -12.18 -8.85 2.99
N PHE A 71 -13.22 -9.62 2.74
CA PHE A 71 -14.42 -9.71 3.57
C PHE A 71 -14.13 -10.48 4.85
#